data_AF-A0A3L7PDA5-F1
#
_entry.id   AF-A0A3L7PDA5-F1
#
_cell.length_a   1.000
_cell.length_b   1.000
_cell.length_c   1.000
_cell.angle_alpha   90.00
_cell.angle_beta   90.00
_cell.angle_gamma   90.00
#
_symmetry.space_group_name_H-M   'P 1'
#
loop_
_entity.id
_entity.type
_entity.pdbx_description
1 polymer ?
#
loop_
_entity_poly.entity_id
_entity_poly.type
_entity_poly.pdbx_seq_one_letter_code
_entity_poly.pdbx_strand_id
1 'polypeptide(L)'
;MNDKVSIVIWNDRTRPHVVWIEPWGGDVTLLPKQRLTISTTGPNSTNPATFTLTEDEYNTQVYVETFSFPELLLEGTPVKEGHNRQAAIDAGVYIDSDNYMGR
;
A
#
# COMPACT_ATOMS: atom_id res chain seq x y z
N MET A 1 18.38 -13.55 -12.62
CA MET A 1 17.87 -12.18 -12.38
C MET A 1 16.65 -12.33 -11.49
N ASN A 2 16.49 -11.49 -10.48
CA ASN A 2 15.26 -11.49 -9.69
C ASN A 2 14.31 -10.51 -10.38
N ASP A 3 13.15 -10.99 -10.77
CA ASP A 3 12.19 -10.17 -11.49
C ASP A 3 11.48 -9.24 -10.51
N LYS A 4 11.42 -7.95 -10.88
CA LYS A 4 10.64 -6.94 -10.17
C LYS A 4 9.17 -7.16 -10.52
N VAL A 5 8.34 -7.36 -9.50
CA VAL A 5 6.88 -7.47 -9.63
C VAL A 5 6.25 -6.18 -9.11
N SER A 6 5.17 -5.74 -9.75
CA SER A 6 4.51 -4.49 -9.39
C SER A 6 3.00 -4.60 -9.52
N ILE A 7 2.29 -3.91 -8.62
CA ILE A 7 0.85 -3.67 -8.70
C ILE A 7 0.57 -2.17 -8.67
N VAL A 8 -0.60 -1.78 -9.16
CA VAL A 8 -1.05 -0.37 -9.14
C VAL A 8 -2.39 -0.30 -8.43
N ILE A 9 -2.47 0.54 -7.39
CA ILE A 9 -3.71 0.87 -6.71
C ILE A 9 -4.14 2.26 -7.18
N TRP A 10 -5.39 2.37 -7.65
CA TRP A 10 -5.98 3.62 -8.13
C TRP A 10 -7.08 4.07 -7.19
N ASN A 11 -7.02 5.32 -6.73
CA ASN A 11 -8.14 5.94 -6.04
C ASN A 11 -9.08 6.61 -7.05
N ASP A 12 -10.09 5.88 -7.51
CA ASP A 12 -11.16 6.42 -8.36
C ASP A 12 -12.24 7.19 -7.57
N ARG A 13 -12.22 7.10 -6.23
CA ARG A 13 -13.19 7.69 -5.31
C ARG A 13 -13.02 9.21 -5.23
N THR A 14 -14.02 9.89 -4.67
CA THR A 14 -14.01 11.35 -4.40
C THR A 14 -13.40 11.72 -3.05
N ARG A 15 -12.97 10.73 -2.26
CA ARG A 15 -12.38 10.89 -0.94
C ARG A 15 -11.00 10.21 -0.85
N PRO A 16 -10.16 10.55 0.13
CA PRO A 16 -8.92 9.83 0.39
C PRO A 16 -9.16 8.32 0.60
N HIS A 17 -8.20 7.51 0.15
CA HIS A 17 -8.20 6.06 0.23
C HIS A 17 -6.89 5.58 0.85
N VAL A 18 -6.95 4.79 1.92
CA VAL A 18 -5.74 4.34 2.62
C VAL A 18 -5.28 3.01 2.06
N VAL A 19 -3.99 2.91 1.71
CA VAL A 19 -3.37 1.66 1.29
C VAL A 19 -2.44 1.18 2.39
N TRP A 20 -2.79 0.07 3.03
CA TRP A 20 -1.98 -0.59 4.04
C TRP A 20 -0.97 -1.54 3.41
N ILE A 21 0.25 -1.53 3.91
CA ILE A 21 1.41 -2.26 3.39
C ILE A 21 1.87 -3.24 4.47
N GLU A 22 1.52 -4.51 4.25
CA GLU A 22 1.75 -5.60 5.19
C GLU A 22 2.89 -6.50 4.73
N PRO A 23 3.63 -7.13 5.66
CA PRO A 23 3.38 -7.21 7.11
C PRO A 23 4.03 -6.11 7.98
N TRP A 24 4.46 -4.99 7.40
CA TRP A 24 5.21 -3.96 8.15
C TRP A 24 4.33 -2.93 8.87
N GLY A 25 3.01 -2.95 8.67
CA GLY A 25 2.11 -1.94 9.23
C GLY A 25 2.30 -0.54 8.64
N GLY A 26 2.92 -0.43 7.46
CA GLY A 26 3.07 0.84 6.76
C GLY A 26 1.78 1.24 6.05
N ASP A 27 1.58 2.54 5.77
CA ASP A 27 0.43 3.03 5.01
C ASP A 27 0.80 4.13 4.02
N VAL A 28 -0.01 4.29 2.98
CA VAL A 28 0.01 5.47 2.10
C VAL A 28 -1.43 5.90 1.86
N THR A 29 -1.71 7.19 2.04
CA THR A 29 -3.01 7.76 1.69
C THR A 29 -3.00 8.29 0.26
N LEU A 30 -3.88 7.76 -0.58
CA LEU A 30 -4.13 8.25 -1.93
C LEU A 30 -5.23 9.30 -1.89
N LEU A 31 -4.92 10.50 -2.37
CA LEU A 31 -5.95 11.51 -2.65
C LEU A 31 -6.80 11.09 -3.86
N PRO A 32 -7.98 11.70 -4.06
CA PRO A 32 -8.79 11.44 -5.24
C PRO A 32 -7.98 11.53 -6.52
N LYS A 33 -8.12 10.52 -7.39
CA LYS A 33 -7.43 10.42 -8.68
C LYS A 33 -5.91 10.29 -8.58
N GLN A 34 -5.40 9.71 -7.50
CA GLN A 34 -3.99 9.31 -7.38
C GLN A 34 -3.81 7.80 -7.52
N ARG A 35 -2.67 7.41 -8.09
CA ARG A 35 -2.17 6.03 -8.25
C ARG A 35 -0.92 5.82 -7.41
N LEU A 36 -0.90 4.68 -6.74
CA LEU A 36 0.28 4.15 -6.10
C LEU A 36 0.73 2.90 -6.83
N THR A 37 1.97 2.91 -7.29
CA THR A 37 2.66 1.70 -7.73
C THR A 37 3.44 1.13 -6.55
N ILE A 38 3.18 -0.13 -6.23
CA ILE A 38 3.91 -0.87 -5.20
C ILE A 38 4.74 -1.91 -5.93
N SER A 39 6.06 -1.87 -5.72
CA SER A 39 6.98 -2.78 -6.39
C SER A 39 7.87 -3.50 -5.41
N THR A 40 8.12 -4.78 -5.68
CA THR A 40 9.09 -5.56 -4.92
C THR A 40 9.81 -6.56 -5.80
N THR A 41 10.86 -7.15 -5.26
CA THR A 41 11.68 -8.14 -5.93
C THR A 41 11.66 -9.41 -5.09
N GLY A 42 11.35 -10.54 -5.72
CA GLY A 42 11.41 -11.84 -5.05
C GLY A 42 12.85 -12.19 -4.65
N PRO A 43 13.04 -13.06 -3.64
CA PRO A 43 14.37 -13.53 -3.26
C PRO A 43 15.10 -14.24 -4.41
N ASN A 44 14.38 -14.93 -5.30
CA ASN A 44 14.92 -15.59 -6.49
C ASN A 44 13.82 -15.89 -7.53
N SER A 45 14.21 -16.35 -8.72
CA SER A 45 13.28 -16.67 -9.81
C SER A 45 12.37 -17.88 -9.52
N THR A 46 12.72 -18.72 -8.56
CA THR A 46 11.92 -19.89 -8.15
C THR A 46 10.91 -19.57 -7.05
N ASN A 47 11.04 -18.41 -6.41
CA ASN A 47 10.13 -17.88 -5.40
C ASN A 47 9.91 -16.38 -5.69
N PRO A 48 9.09 -16.06 -6.72
CA PRO A 48 8.81 -14.68 -7.08
C PRO A 48 8.03 -14.00 -5.96
N ALA A 49 8.22 -12.69 -5.79
CA ALA A 49 7.39 -11.95 -4.86
C ALA A 49 5.93 -11.95 -5.35
N THR A 50 5.01 -12.15 -4.43
CA THR A 50 3.57 -12.11 -4.70
C THR A 50 2.91 -10.97 -3.91
N PHE A 51 1.74 -10.56 -4.37
CA PHE A 51 0.89 -9.61 -3.68
C PHE A 51 -0.47 -10.24 -3.44
N THR A 52 -1.00 -10.09 -2.23
CA THR A 52 -2.39 -10.39 -1.91
C THR A 52 -3.10 -9.09 -1.55
N LEU A 53 -4.27 -8.85 -2.16
CA LEU A 53 -5.05 -7.65 -1.95
C LEU A 53 -6.35 -7.99 -1.22
N THR A 54 -6.69 -7.19 -0.21
CA THR A 54 -8.02 -7.17 0.41
C THR A 54 -8.52 -5.74 0.37
N GLU A 55 -9.73 -5.51 -0.14
CA GLU A 55 -10.28 -4.17 -0.32
C GLU A 55 -11.61 -4.01 0.42
N ASP A 56 -11.78 -2.84 1.05
CA ASP A 56 -13.05 -2.37 1.59
C ASP A 56 -13.42 -1.00 0.98
N GLU A 57 -14.47 -0.37 1.50
CA GLU A 57 -14.97 0.90 0.96
C GLU A 57 -13.98 2.07 1.08
N TYR A 58 -13.05 2.04 2.05
CA TYR A 58 -12.12 3.13 2.34
C TYR A 58 -10.64 2.75 2.26
N ASN A 59 -10.34 1.46 2.24
CA ASN A 59 -8.99 0.94 2.40
C ASN A 59 -8.69 -0.20 1.43
N THR A 60 -7.42 -0.32 1.04
CA THR A 60 -6.86 -1.52 0.43
C THR A 60 -5.73 -2.01 1.31
N GLN A 61 -5.79 -3.24 1.77
CA GLN A 61 -4.67 -3.93 2.37
C GLN A 61 -3.89 -4.67 1.29
N VAL A 62 -2.58 -4.43 1.24
CA VAL A 62 -1.64 -5.08 0.35
C VAL A 62 -0.67 -5.88 1.19
N TYR A 63 -0.82 -7.19 1.17
CA TYR A 63 0.17 -8.10 1.75
C TYR A 63 1.23 -8.43 0.71
N VAL A 64 2.48 -8.13 1.03
CA VAL A 64 3.63 -8.41 0.16
C VAL A 64 4.40 -9.60 0.69
N GLU A 65 4.44 -10.68 -0.07
CA GLU A 65 5.15 -11.91 0.32
C GLU A 65 6.64 -11.80 -0.03
N THR A 66 7.40 -11.10 0.80
CA THR A 66 8.85 -10.91 0.66
C THR A 66 9.49 -10.57 2.01
N PHE A 67 10.82 -10.43 2.04
CA PHE A 67 11.59 -10.12 3.25
C PHE A 67 11.86 -8.62 3.45
N SER A 68 11.61 -7.77 2.44
CA SER A 68 11.93 -6.35 2.48
C SER A 68 10.74 -5.48 2.15
N PHE A 69 10.62 -4.34 2.82
CA PHE A 69 9.59 -3.34 2.55
C PHE A 69 9.62 -2.94 1.05
N PRO A 70 8.45 -2.88 0.37
CA PRO A 70 8.40 -2.60 -1.06
C PRO A 70 8.77 -1.14 -1.40
N GLU A 71 9.14 -0.90 -2.65
CA GLU A 71 9.20 0.44 -3.19
C GLU A 71 7.78 0.99 -3.42
N LEU A 72 7.57 2.25 -3.03
CA LEU A 72 6.29 2.95 -3.14
C LEU A 72 6.45 4.16 -4.06
N LEU A 73 5.72 4.20 -5.17
CA LEU A 73 5.75 5.31 -6.13
C LEU A 73 4.34 5.92 -6.27
N LEU A 74 4.15 7.15 -5.77
CA LEU A 74 2.91 7.91 -5.96
C LEU A 74 3.03 8.74 -7.25
N GLU A 75 2.20 8.44 -8.25
CA GLU A 75 2.28 9.04 -9.60
C GLU A 75 3.74 9.04 -10.15
N GLY A 76 4.45 7.93 -9.94
CA GLY A 76 5.84 7.76 -10.38
C GLY A 76 6.90 8.42 -9.49
N THR A 77 6.51 9.12 -8.42
CA THR A 77 7.45 9.75 -7.47
C THR A 77 7.62 8.87 -6.23
N PRO A 78 8.85 8.57 -5.79
CA PRO A 78 9.09 7.81 -4.57
C PRO A 78 8.48 8.50 -3.33
N VAL A 79 7.75 7.72 -2.53
CA VAL A 79 7.19 8.15 -1.25
C VAL A 79 7.59 7.18 -0.14
N LYS A 80 7.44 7.61 1.10
CA LYS A 80 7.59 6.76 2.29
C LYS A 80 6.22 6.39 2.84
N GLU A 81 6.19 5.38 3.68
CA GLU A 81 5.03 5.12 4.54
C GLU A 81 4.64 6.38 5.35
N GLY A 82 3.35 6.49 5.66
CA GLY A 82 2.73 7.67 6.26
C GLY A 82 2.51 8.85 5.31
N HIS A 83 2.78 8.71 4.01
CA HIS A 83 2.53 9.78 3.05
C HIS A 83 1.04 10.14 3.00
N ASN A 84 0.73 11.44 3.06
CA ASN A 84 -0.62 12.02 3.12
C ASN A 84 -1.51 11.56 4.27
N ARG A 85 -0.95 11.00 5.35
CA ARG A 85 -1.72 10.51 6.51
C ARG A 85 -2.72 11.52 7.06
N GLN A 86 -2.32 12.79 7.13
CA GLN A 86 -3.19 13.87 7.62
C GLN A 86 -4.44 14.06 6.75
N ALA A 87 -4.35 13.85 5.43
CA ALA A 87 -5.51 14.02 4.55
C ALA A 87 -6.61 12.98 4.82
N ALA A 88 -6.24 11.76 5.19
CA ALA A 88 -7.20 10.75 5.63
C ALA A 88 -7.84 11.13 6.96
N ILE A 89 -7.05 11.62 7.94
CA ILE A 89 -7.55 12.13 9.23
C ILE A 89 -8.56 13.27 9.01
N ASP A 90 -8.20 14.26 8.20
CA ASP A 90 -9.07 15.41 7.91
C ASP A 90 -10.37 15.00 7.19
N ALA A 91 -10.34 13.91 6.43
CA ALA A 91 -11.49 13.34 5.75
C ALA A 91 -12.28 12.32 6.60
N GLY A 92 -11.93 12.14 7.88
CA GLY A 92 -12.56 11.18 8.78
C GLY A 92 -12.40 9.72 8.32
N VAL A 93 -11.35 9.41 7.57
CA VAL A 93 -10.97 8.04 7.20
C VAL A 93 -10.05 7.53 8.30
N TYR A 94 -10.53 6.57 9.09
CA TYR A 94 -9.76 6.04 10.22
C TYR A 94 -8.61 5.18 9.72
N ILE A 95 -7.40 5.60 10.11
CA ILE A 95 -6.17 4.83 9.96
C ILE A 95 -6.03 4.04 11.26
N ASP A 96 -6.71 2.90 11.30
CA ASP A 96 -6.74 2.07 12.49
C ASP A 96 -5.35 1.44 12.73
N SER A 97 -4.53 2.13 13.52
CA SER A 97 -3.29 1.55 14.05
C SER A 97 -3.58 0.60 15.23
N ASP A 98 -4.78 0.69 15.84
CA ASP A 98 -5.12 -0.02 17.08
C ASP A 98 -6.04 -1.25 16.90
N ASN A 99 -6.77 -1.39 15.77
CA ASN A 99 -7.58 -2.60 15.52
C ASN A 99 -6.78 -3.83 15.02
N TYR A 100 -5.44 -3.74 14.97
CA TYR A 100 -4.57 -4.86 14.55
C TYR A 100 -3.96 -5.68 15.69
N MET A 101 -4.24 -5.38 16.96
CA MET A 101 -3.85 -6.22 18.11
C MET A 101 -4.75 -7.47 18.30
N GLY A 102 -5.54 -7.86 17.28
CA GLY A 102 -6.61 -8.84 17.39
C GLY A 102 -6.52 -10.06 16.45
N ARG A 103 -5.33 -10.44 15.97
CA ARG A 103 -5.12 -11.72 15.27
C ARG A 103 -3.87 -12.45 15.77
#